data_AF-A0A1E8UL48-F1
#
_entry.id   AF-A0A1E8UL48-F1
#
_cell.length_a   1.000
_cell.length_b   1.000
_cell.length_c   1.000
_cell.angle_alpha   90.00
_cell.angle_beta   90.00
_cell.angle_gamma   90.00
#
_symmetry.space_group_name_H-M   'P 1'
#
loop_
_entity.id
_entity.type
_entity.pdbx_description
1 polymer ?
#
loop_
_entity_poly.entity_id
_entity_poly.type
_entity_poly.pdbx_seq_one_letter_code
_entity_poly.pdbx_strand_id
1 'polypeptide(L)'
;MIPLYLHPKGDLLGSPAQLLVLLNGAVDLSVSGGRPVFQRSTWAEDFPVHVVNVCDPGTVGPNALPLAWGQVDTGNWIVPDVLHALRVMSESLGVQGPEGRTYFGSSAGGFLATQMAVHDIGARAVVNNAQVDWTRWMAPAVKLATQRLFGGMYPKTIRTKLATRANFLDAIVERGHPQNLEYWVNIESRHDRTVDLPQIRDFIRRHPELSKNFLIRVYTDAIAGHNPLDRKTTVRLLNGSLAAQHCEEESMDHTLRFDEPHRSESLAVLDGIVPQASP
;
A
#
# COMPACT_ATOMS: atom_id res chain seq x y z
N MET A 1 -11.16 5.20 -18.19
CA MET A 1 -10.24 4.08 -18.49
C MET A 1 -9.06 4.19 -17.55
N ILE A 2 -8.71 3.13 -16.84
CA ILE A 2 -7.52 3.05 -15.97
C ILE A 2 -6.43 2.32 -16.75
N PRO A 3 -5.32 2.97 -17.14
CA PRO A 3 -4.25 2.30 -17.86
C PRO A 3 -3.44 1.41 -16.92
N LEU A 4 -3.30 0.14 -17.28
CA LEU A 4 -2.50 -0.87 -16.59
C LEU A 4 -1.50 -1.47 -17.57
N TYR A 5 -0.31 -1.83 -17.10
CA TYR A 5 0.69 -2.53 -17.90
C TYR A 5 1.23 -3.73 -17.12
N LEU A 6 0.98 -4.93 -17.65
CA LEU A 6 1.29 -6.20 -17.00
C LEU A 6 2.60 -6.79 -17.55
N HIS A 7 3.46 -7.22 -16.64
CA HIS A 7 4.68 -7.98 -16.89
C HIS A 7 4.55 -9.33 -16.17
N PRO A 8 3.97 -10.35 -16.83
CA PRO A 8 3.84 -11.68 -16.23
C PRO A 8 5.19 -12.41 -16.27
N LYS A 9 5.36 -13.35 -15.35
CA LYS A 9 6.56 -14.20 -15.23
C LYS A 9 6.12 -15.62 -15.54
N GLY A 10 6.46 -16.13 -16.72
CA GLY A 10 5.93 -17.40 -17.22
C GLY A 10 6.31 -18.60 -16.35
N ASP A 11 7.45 -18.52 -15.68
CA ASP A 11 8.00 -19.48 -14.74
C ASP A 11 7.25 -19.55 -13.40
N LEU A 12 6.44 -18.55 -13.06
CA LEU A 12 5.62 -18.53 -11.83
C LEU A 12 4.19 -19.05 -12.04
N LEU A 13 3.81 -19.37 -13.28
CA LEU A 13 2.46 -19.86 -13.57
C LEU A 13 2.29 -21.29 -13.02
N GLY A 14 1.46 -21.43 -11.97
CA GLY A 14 1.12 -22.72 -11.35
C GLY A 14 1.76 -22.99 -9.98
N SER A 15 2.51 -22.03 -9.43
CA SER A 15 3.04 -22.04 -8.05
C SER A 15 2.43 -20.88 -7.23
N PRO A 16 2.56 -20.86 -5.89
CA PRO A 16 2.30 -19.64 -5.12
C PRO A 16 3.10 -18.48 -5.73
N ALA A 17 2.38 -17.46 -6.20
CA ALA A 17 2.95 -16.32 -6.90
C ALA A 17 2.72 -15.03 -6.10
N GLN A 18 3.63 -14.08 -6.27
CA GLN A 18 3.49 -12.73 -5.71
C GLN A 18 3.29 -11.71 -6.84
N LEU A 19 2.67 -10.59 -6.51
CA LEU A 19 2.47 -9.46 -7.41
C LEU A 19 3.00 -8.16 -6.79
N LEU A 20 3.92 -7.52 -7.51
CA LEU A 20 4.37 -6.16 -7.24
C LEU A 20 3.60 -5.17 -8.11
N VAL A 21 2.90 -4.24 -7.47
CA VAL A 21 2.15 -3.17 -8.14
C VAL A 21 2.93 -1.87 -8.06
N LEU A 22 3.28 -1.28 -9.20
CA LEU A 22 4.09 -0.06 -9.31
C LEU A 22 3.20 1.13 -9.69
N LEU A 23 3.07 2.10 -8.79
CA LEU A 23 2.20 3.27 -8.97
C LEU A 23 3.02 4.52 -9.30
N ASN A 24 2.61 5.31 -10.30
CA ASN A 24 3.32 6.53 -10.68
C ASN A 24 3.14 7.68 -9.67
N GLY A 25 4.19 8.49 -9.54
CA GLY A 25 4.14 9.80 -8.91
C GLY A 25 3.85 10.90 -9.93
N ALA A 26 4.48 12.06 -9.74
CA ALA A 26 4.34 13.18 -10.66
C ALA A 26 4.76 12.80 -12.09
N VAL A 27 3.99 13.27 -13.07
CA VAL A 27 4.23 13.05 -14.50
C VAL A 27 4.59 14.36 -15.17
N ASP A 28 5.67 14.35 -15.95
CA ASP A 28 5.99 15.46 -16.84
C ASP A 28 5.06 15.43 -18.05
N LEU A 29 4.13 16.39 -18.09
CA LEU A 29 3.16 16.51 -19.18
C LEU A 29 3.79 17.01 -20.48
N SER A 30 4.91 17.73 -20.43
CA SER A 30 5.63 18.20 -21.62
C SER A 30 6.25 17.02 -22.38
N VAL A 31 6.67 15.99 -21.66
CA VAL A 31 7.26 14.76 -22.21
C VAL A 31 6.18 13.74 -22.59
N SER A 32 5.22 13.51 -21.69
CA SER A 32 4.18 12.49 -21.91
C SER A 32 3.16 12.89 -22.97
N GLY A 33 2.88 14.19 -23.12
CA GLY A 33 1.82 14.70 -23.99
C GLY A 33 0.43 14.19 -23.59
N GLY A 34 0.22 13.89 -22.30
CA GLY A 34 -1.03 13.31 -21.80
C GLY A 34 -1.22 11.83 -22.17
N ARG A 35 -0.19 11.13 -22.65
CA ARG A 35 -0.23 9.66 -22.81
C ARG A 35 0.02 8.97 -21.46
N PRO A 36 -0.47 7.73 -21.26
CA PRO A 36 -0.17 6.96 -20.06
C PRO A 36 1.34 6.82 -19.80
N VAL A 37 1.75 6.99 -18.54
CA VAL A 37 3.15 6.84 -18.11
C VAL A 37 3.24 5.76 -17.04
N PHE A 38 3.86 4.64 -17.41
CA PHE A 38 4.14 3.53 -16.52
C PHE A 38 5.53 3.69 -15.90
N GLN A 39 5.62 4.54 -14.87
CA GLN A 39 6.89 4.74 -14.17
C GLN A 39 7.42 3.41 -13.63
N ARG A 40 8.72 3.16 -13.83
CA ARG A 40 9.45 1.95 -13.39
C ARG A 40 9.11 0.67 -14.15
N SER A 41 8.40 0.75 -15.28
CA SER A 41 8.11 -0.44 -16.11
C SER A 41 9.38 -1.14 -16.61
N THR A 42 10.47 -0.39 -16.85
CA THR A 42 11.77 -0.95 -17.24
C THR A 42 12.49 -1.73 -16.13
N TRP A 43 11.95 -1.72 -14.91
CA TRP A 43 12.51 -2.44 -13.77
C TRP A 43 11.87 -3.83 -13.60
N ALA A 44 10.84 -4.17 -14.39
CA ALA A 44 10.07 -5.40 -14.21
C ALA A 44 10.93 -6.68 -14.28
N GLU A 45 12.03 -6.67 -15.04
CA GLU A 45 12.96 -7.80 -15.12
C GLU A 45 13.89 -7.94 -13.91
N ASP A 46 13.95 -6.92 -13.04
CA ASP A 46 14.78 -6.97 -11.83
C ASP A 46 14.05 -7.63 -10.64
N PHE A 47 12.76 -7.96 -10.80
CA PHE A 47 11.91 -8.52 -9.75
C PHE A 47 11.55 -9.99 -10.05
N PRO A 48 11.67 -10.91 -9.07
CA PRO A 48 11.35 -12.32 -9.24
C PRO A 48 9.84 -12.61 -9.06
N VAL A 49 8.98 -11.63 -9.35
CA VAL A 49 7.53 -11.68 -9.13
C VAL A 49 6.80 -11.08 -10.32
N HIS A 50 5.48 -11.28 -10.42
CA HIS A 50 4.69 -10.55 -11.40
C HIS A 50 4.74 -9.06 -11.12
N VAL A 51 4.73 -8.24 -12.17
CA VAL A 51 4.72 -6.78 -12.02
C VAL A 51 3.55 -6.18 -12.78
N VAL A 52 2.79 -5.30 -12.14
CA VAL A 52 1.77 -4.47 -12.79
C VAL A 52 2.08 -3.01 -12.53
N ASN A 53 2.26 -2.22 -13.58
CA ASN A 53 2.32 -0.77 -13.47
C ASN A 53 0.90 -0.19 -13.57
N VAL A 54 0.57 0.70 -12.64
CA VAL A 54 -0.69 1.45 -12.64
C VAL A 54 -0.37 2.90 -12.99
N CYS A 55 -1.05 3.41 -14.01
CA CYS A 55 -1.04 4.84 -14.34
C CYS A 55 -2.23 5.54 -13.68
N ASP A 56 -1.98 6.63 -12.96
CA ASP A 56 -3.01 7.54 -12.48
C ASP A 56 -3.73 8.15 -13.70
N PRO A 57 -5.01 7.84 -13.95
CA PRO A 57 -5.73 8.33 -15.12
C PRO A 57 -5.91 9.85 -15.08
N GLY A 58 -5.77 10.51 -13.91
CA GLY A 58 -5.76 11.95 -13.80
C GLY A 58 -4.57 12.60 -14.53
N THR A 59 -3.55 11.84 -14.91
CA THR A 59 -2.40 12.31 -15.69
C THR A 59 -2.51 12.02 -17.19
N VAL A 60 -3.68 11.60 -17.68
CA VAL A 60 -3.90 11.17 -19.07
C VAL A 60 -4.95 12.04 -19.77
N GLY A 61 -4.74 12.30 -21.06
CA GLY A 61 -5.67 13.01 -21.94
C GLY A 61 -5.50 14.53 -21.94
N PRO A 62 -6.42 15.25 -22.61
CA PRO A 62 -6.30 16.70 -22.84
C PRO A 62 -6.46 17.52 -21.55
N ASN A 63 -7.04 16.94 -20.50
CA ASN A 63 -7.23 17.56 -19.20
C ASN A 63 -6.24 17.05 -18.14
N ALA A 64 -5.17 16.37 -18.56
CA ALA A 64 -4.20 15.77 -17.68
C ALA A 64 -3.62 16.77 -16.66
N LEU A 65 -3.42 16.29 -15.45
CA LEU A 65 -2.70 16.96 -14.39
C LEU A 65 -1.32 16.30 -14.21
N PRO A 66 -0.27 17.06 -13.87
CA PRO A 66 1.01 16.47 -13.49
C PRO A 66 0.90 15.58 -12.24
N LEU A 67 -0.11 15.87 -11.39
CA LEU A 67 -0.38 15.20 -10.12
C LEU A 67 -1.89 15.19 -9.86
N ALA A 68 -2.47 14.01 -9.65
CA ALA A 68 -3.89 13.84 -9.31
C ALA A 68 -4.12 12.96 -8.06
N TRP A 69 -3.12 12.22 -7.56
CA TRP A 69 -3.24 11.34 -6.39
C TRP A 69 -4.43 10.38 -6.49
N GLY A 70 -4.71 9.93 -7.72
CA GLY A 70 -5.85 9.07 -8.07
C GLY A 70 -7.22 9.66 -7.75
N GLN A 71 -7.31 10.97 -7.55
CA GLN A 71 -8.58 11.65 -7.43
C GLN A 71 -9.19 11.86 -8.82
N VAL A 72 -10.51 11.69 -8.93
CA VAL A 72 -11.24 11.91 -10.18
C VAL A 72 -12.17 13.11 -10.03
N ASP A 73 -13.05 13.07 -9.03
CA ASP A 73 -13.96 14.17 -8.71
C ASP A 73 -14.40 14.12 -7.23
N THR A 74 -15.39 14.93 -6.85
CA THR A 74 -15.93 14.96 -5.48
C THR A 74 -16.49 13.63 -5.00
N GLY A 75 -17.06 12.81 -5.88
CA GLY A 75 -17.63 11.50 -5.56
C GLY A 75 -16.70 10.32 -5.88
N ASN A 76 -15.78 10.49 -6.84
CA ASN A 76 -15.01 9.38 -7.41
C ASN A 76 -13.50 9.54 -7.23
N TRP A 77 -12.84 8.39 -7.12
CA TRP A 77 -11.39 8.23 -7.08
C TRP A 77 -11.05 6.80 -7.52
N ILE A 78 -9.81 6.54 -7.91
CA ILE A 78 -9.47 5.34 -8.68
C ILE A 78 -9.31 4.08 -7.83
N VAL A 79 -9.10 4.21 -6.52
CA VAL A 79 -8.69 3.09 -5.66
C VAL A 79 -9.64 1.89 -5.74
N PRO A 80 -10.98 2.05 -5.65
CA PRO A 80 -11.90 0.91 -5.72
C PRO A 80 -11.83 0.16 -7.07
N ASP A 81 -11.78 0.90 -8.18
CA ASP A 81 -11.80 0.33 -9.53
C ASP A 81 -10.47 -0.34 -9.87
N VAL A 82 -9.34 0.29 -9.48
CA VAL A 82 -8.00 -0.30 -9.65
C VAL A 82 -7.89 -1.58 -8.85
N LEU A 83 -8.33 -1.60 -7.58
CA LEU A 83 -8.27 -2.80 -6.75
C LEU A 83 -9.12 -3.93 -7.30
N HIS A 84 -10.32 -3.63 -7.82
CA HIS A 84 -11.14 -4.64 -8.46
C HIS A 84 -10.41 -5.28 -9.66
N ALA A 85 -9.82 -4.46 -10.53
CA ALA A 85 -9.05 -4.95 -11.68
C ALA A 85 -7.82 -5.76 -11.24
N LEU A 86 -7.07 -5.27 -10.24
CA LEU A 86 -5.89 -5.95 -9.72
C LEU A 86 -6.22 -7.30 -9.10
N ARG A 87 -7.34 -7.44 -8.38
CA ARG A 87 -7.78 -8.71 -7.80
C ARG A 87 -8.03 -9.75 -8.88
N VAL A 88 -8.86 -9.41 -9.87
CA VAL A 88 -9.17 -10.30 -11.01
C VAL A 88 -7.90 -10.72 -11.77
N MET A 89 -6.99 -9.76 -12.04
CA MET A 89 -5.72 -10.08 -12.68
C MET A 89 -4.82 -10.94 -11.79
N SER A 90 -4.71 -10.66 -10.50
CA SER A 90 -3.84 -11.39 -9.58
C SER A 90 -4.29 -12.83 -9.39
N GLU A 91 -5.61 -13.08 -9.33
CA GLU A 91 -6.19 -14.43 -9.28
C GLU A 91 -5.84 -15.22 -10.54
N SER A 92 -5.93 -14.57 -11.71
CA SER A 92 -5.55 -15.19 -13.00
C SER A 92 -4.05 -15.50 -13.10
N LEU A 93 -3.23 -14.87 -12.27
CA LEU A 93 -1.78 -15.08 -12.18
C LEU A 93 -1.40 -16.06 -11.05
N GLY A 94 -2.37 -16.63 -10.33
CA GLY A 94 -2.11 -17.58 -9.24
C GLY A 94 -1.70 -16.93 -7.92
N VAL A 95 -1.78 -15.60 -7.79
CA VAL A 95 -1.48 -14.86 -6.55
C VAL A 95 -2.65 -15.03 -5.58
N GLN A 96 -2.42 -15.80 -4.52
CA GLN A 96 -3.45 -16.08 -3.51
C GLN A 96 -3.57 -14.89 -2.56
N GLY A 97 -4.79 -14.39 -2.41
CA GLY A 97 -5.13 -13.40 -1.39
C GLY A 97 -4.40 -12.04 -1.50
N PRO A 98 -4.73 -11.09 -0.61
CA PRO A 98 -4.06 -9.80 -0.48
C PRO A 98 -2.62 -9.90 0.03
N GLU A 99 -2.31 -10.91 0.85
CA GLU A 99 -0.95 -11.20 1.32
C GLU A 99 0.02 -11.42 0.18
N GLY A 100 -0.38 -11.96 -0.98
CA GLY A 100 0.51 -12.07 -2.15
C GLY A 100 0.78 -10.76 -2.89
N ARG A 101 0.20 -9.62 -2.46
CA ARG A 101 0.30 -8.33 -3.17
C ARG A 101 1.10 -7.29 -2.39
N THR A 102 2.10 -6.72 -3.06
CA THR A 102 2.87 -5.58 -2.58
C THR A 102 2.67 -4.38 -3.48
N TYR A 103 2.28 -3.25 -2.90
CA TYR A 103 2.12 -1.97 -3.58
C TYR A 103 3.36 -1.09 -3.34
N PHE A 104 3.94 -0.56 -4.42
CA PHE A 104 5.07 0.33 -4.35
C PHE A 104 4.87 1.62 -5.13
N GLY A 105 5.31 2.72 -4.51
CA GLY A 105 5.42 4.00 -5.18
C GLY A 105 6.19 5.01 -4.35
N SER A 106 6.59 6.10 -5.00
CA SER A 106 7.21 7.24 -4.35
C SER A 106 6.34 8.47 -4.45
N SER A 107 6.46 9.41 -3.50
CA SER A 107 5.68 10.65 -3.53
C SER A 107 4.19 10.36 -3.69
N ALA A 108 3.53 10.89 -4.74
CA ALA A 108 2.11 10.68 -4.97
C ALA A 108 1.77 9.22 -5.30
N GLY A 109 2.71 8.50 -5.91
CA GLY A 109 2.59 7.06 -6.12
C GLY A 109 2.69 6.29 -4.82
N GLY A 110 3.45 6.80 -3.84
CA GLY A 110 3.52 6.25 -2.50
C GLY A 110 2.23 6.47 -1.72
N PHE A 111 1.63 7.67 -1.82
CA PHE A 111 0.28 7.93 -1.30
C PHE A 111 -0.72 6.92 -1.86
N LEU A 112 -0.74 6.73 -3.19
CA LEU A 112 -1.61 5.76 -3.83
C LEU A 112 -1.31 4.33 -3.42
N ALA A 113 -0.03 3.94 -3.33
CA ALA A 113 0.37 2.59 -2.90
C ALA A 113 -0.17 2.26 -1.51
N THR A 114 -0.05 3.19 -0.57
CA THR A 114 -0.60 3.01 0.78
C THR A 114 -2.12 2.97 0.75
N GLN A 115 -2.79 3.83 -0.02
CA GLN A 115 -4.25 3.76 -0.16
C GLN A 115 -4.72 2.43 -0.76
N MET A 116 -4.02 1.87 -1.75
CA MET A 116 -4.37 0.54 -2.27
C MET A 116 -4.26 -0.52 -1.19
N ALA A 117 -3.15 -0.56 -0.44
CA ALA A 117 -2.93 -1.53 0.63
C ALA A 117 -3.99 -1.43 1.75
N VAL A 118 -4.34 -0.20 2.17
CA VAL A 118 -5.38 0.04 3.19
C VAL A 118 -6.74 -0.52 2.78
N HIS A 119 -7.05 -0.48 1.48
CA HIS A 119 -8.29 -0.99 0.92
C HIS A 119 -8.21 -2.46 0.45
N ASP A 120 -7.03 -3.08 0.56
CA ASP A 120 -6.75 -4.47 0.23
C ASP A 120 -6.19 -5.20 1.46
N ILE A 121 -7.06 -5.34 2.47
CA ILE A 121 -6.72 -5.78 3.84
C ILE A 121 -5.87 -7.05 3.80
N GLY A 122 -4.64 -6.97 4.29
CA GLY A 122 -3.66 -8.06 4.30
C GLY A 122 -2.45 -7.78 3.39
N ALA A 123 -2.63 -6.93 2.38
CA ALA A 123 -1.57 -6.54 1.47
C ALA A 123 -0.53 -5.63 2.12
N ARG A 124 0.59 -5.47 1.43
CA ARG A 124 1.73 -4.67 1.89
C ARG A 124 1.90 -3.41 1.05
N ALA A 125 2.28 -2.31 1.69
CA ALA A 125 2.79 -1.12 1.02
C ALA A 125 4.27 -0.90 1.35
N VAL A 126 5.09 -0.68 0.33
CA VAL A 126 6.47 -0.21 0.47
C VAL A 126 6.56 1.13 -0.25
N VAL A 127 6.92 2.20 0.45
CA VAL A 127 6.80 3.55 -0.10
C VAL A 127 8.02 4.40 0.19
N ASN A 128 8.32 5.35 -0.70
CA ASN A 128 9.44 6.25 -0.54
C ASN A 128 9.03 7.73 -0.65
N ASN A 129 9.30 8.52 0.41
CA ASN A 129 8.94 9.94 0.49
C ASN A 129 7.46 10.16 0.13
N ALA A 130 6.57 9.31 0.64
CA ALA A 130 5.18 9.34 0.26
C ALA A 130 4.45 10.46 1.00
N GLN A 131 3.65 11.26 0.28
CA GLN A 131 2.79 12.21 0.97
C GLN A 131 1.76 11.46 1.82
N VAL A 132 1.58 11.90 3.06
CA VAL A 132 0.60 11.35 3.98
C VAL A 132 -0.79 11.90 3.68
N ASP A 133 -0.87 13.22 3.54
CA ASP A 133 -2.06 13.98 3.22
C ASP A 133 -1.77 14.82 1.98
N TRP A 134 -2.31 14.42 0.83
CA TRP A 134 -2.01 15.09 -0.43
C TRP A 134 -2.44 16.56 -0.44
N THR A 135 -3.43 16.93 0.38
CA THR A 135 -3.94 18.30 0.48
C THR A 135 -2.99 19.23 1.25
N ARG A 136 -1.95 18.68 1.89
CA ARG A 136 -0.88 19.42 2.55
C ARG A 136 0.36 19.55 1.69
N TRP A 137 0.37 18.96 0.50
CA TRP A 137 1.48 19.08 -0.44
C TRP A 137 1.65 20.52 -0.95
N MET A 138 2.61 20.72 -1.86
CA MET A 138 2.94 22.02 -2.45
C MET A 138 1.71 22.73 -2.99
N ALA A 139 1.48 23.95 -2.49
CA ALA A 139 0.27 24.73 -2.73
C ALA A 139 -0.12 24.88 -4.21
N PRO A 140 0.81 25.09 -5.17
CA PRO A 140 0.44 25.17 -6.59
C PRO A 140 -0.20 23.89 -7.13
N ALA A 141 0.36 22.72 -6.79
CA ALA A 141 -0.15 21.43 -7.24
C ALA A 141 -1.50 21.11 -6.61
N VAL A 142 -1.64 21.35 -5.31
CA VAL A 142 -2.92 21.18 -4.60
C VAL A 142 -3.99 22.10 -5.18
N LYS A 143 -3.69 23.39 -5.38
CA LYS A 143 -4.62 24.36 -5.96
C LYS A 143 -5.10 23.94 -7.35
N LEU A 144 -4.19 23.46 -8.20
CA LEU A 144 -4.54 22.99 -9.53
C LEU A 144 -5.49 21.78 -9.46
N ALA A 145 -5.17 20.78 -8.63
CA ALA A 145 -6.03 19.62 -8.44
C ALA A 145 -7.41 19.99 -7.88
N THR A 146 -7.49 20.87 -6.86
CA THR A 146 -8.78 21.28 -6.31
C THR A 146 -9.63 22.06 -7.29
N GLN A 147 -9.02 22.94 -8.09
CA GLN A 147 -9.74 23.67 -9.14
C GLN A 147 -10.29 22.75 -10.23
N ARG A 148 -9.54 21.73 -10.61
CA ARG A 148 -9.86 20.88 -11.77
C ARG A 148 -10.77 19.70 -11.43
N LEU A 149 -10.62 19.12 -10.23
CA LEU A 149 -11.31 17.89 -9.84
C LEU A 149 -12.41 18.16 -8.81
N PHE A 150 -12.31 19.24 -8.03
CA PHE A 150 -13.19 19.47 -6.88
C PHE A 150 -13.95 20.81 -6.95
N GLY A 151 -14.08 21.40 -8.14
CA GLY A 151 -14.79 22.67 -8.32
C GLY A 151 -14.22 23.84 -7.49
N GLY A 152 -12.92 23.80 -7.20
CA GLY A 152 -12.25 24.81 -6.37
C GLY A 152 -12.44 24.64 -4.87
N MET A 153 -12.92 23.48 -4.40
CA MET A 153 -13.08 23.21 -2.96
C MET A 153 -11.78 23.48 -2.18
N TYR A 154 -11.90 24.17 -1.05
CA TYR A 154 -10.74 24.45 -0.20
C TYR A 154 -10.12 23.14 0.35
N PRO A 155 -8.78 23.02 0.40
CA PRO A 155 -8.10 21.85 0.97
C PRO A 155 -8.58 21.46 2.37
N LYS A 156 -8.88 22.46 3.22
CA LYS A 156 -9.44 22.23 4.57
C LYS A 156 -10.79 21.51 4.51
N THR A 157 -11.66 21.88 3.56
CA THR A 157 -12.96 21.24 3.38
C THR A 157 -12.81 19.81 2.89
N ILE A 158 -11.85 19.54 2.00
CA ILE A 158 -11.54 18.18 1.53
C ILE A 158 -11.09 17.30 2.71
N ARG A 159 -10.19 17.79 3.57
CA ARG A 159 -9.76 17.07 4.78
C ARG A 159 -10.88 16.74 5.76
N THR A 160 -11.99 17.47 5.73
CA THR A 160 -13.15 17.19 6.60
C THR A 160 -14.16 16.29 5.91
N LYS A 161 -14.51 16.56 4.64
CA LYS A 161 -15.58 15.84 3.94
C LYS A 161 -15.12 14.53 3.29
N LEU A 162 -13.83 14.44 2.97
CA LEU A 162 -13.22 13.33 2.24
C LEU A 162 -11.93 12.89 2.95
N ALA A 163 -11.93 12.86 4.29
CA ALA A 163 -10.75 12.64 5.11
C ALA A 163 -9.95 11.39 4.69
N THR A 164 -10.64 10.26 4.53
CA THR A 164 -10.01 8.97 4.18
C THR A 164 -9.50 8.92 2.74
N ARG A 165 -9.95 9.83 1.86
CA ARG A 165 -9.38 10.03 0.52
C ARG A 165 -8.27 11.07 0.48
N ALA A 166 -8.22 11.95 1.47
CA ALA A 166 -7.21 12.99 1.58
C ALA A 166 -5.92 12.47 2.23
N ASN A 167 -6.08 11.62 3.24
CA ASN A 167 -5.01 11.17 4.12
C ASN A 167 -5.14 9.66 4.36
N PHE A 168 -4.09 8.90 4.02
CA PHE A 168 -4.15 7.46 4.19
C PHE A 168 -4.20 7.04 5.66
N LEU A 169 -3.70 7.85 6.61
CA LEU A 169 -3.79 7.54 8.04
C LEU A 169 -5.24 7.59 8.53
N ASP A 170 -6.05 8.51 8.00
CA ASP A 170 -7.49 8.58 8.31
C ASP A 170 -8.21 7.34 7.73
N ALA A 171 -7.78 6.86 6.55
CA ALA A 171 -8.28 5.61 5.98
C ALA A 171 -7.91 4.39 6.85
N ILE A 172 -6.70 4.35 7.43
CA ILE A 172 -6.30 3.27 8.35
C ILE A 172 -7.19 3.25 9.60
N VAL A 173 -7.46 4.41 10.19
CA VAL A 173 -8.38 4.51 11.35
C VAL A 173 -9.77 4.02 10.99
N GLU A 174 -10.32 4.47 9.85
CA GLU A 174 -11.66 4.06 9.39
C GLU A 174 -11.75 2.55 9.17
N ARG A 175 -10.70 1.94 8.59
CA ARG A 175 -10.67 0.50 8.35
C ARG A 175 -10.48 -0.32 9.62
N GLY A 176 -9.79 0.20 10.62
CA GLY A 176 -9.62 -0.46 11.91
C GLY A 176 -8.75 -1.73 11.87
N HIS A 177 -7.94 -1.91 10.82
CA HIS A 177 -7.04 -3.06 10.67
C HIS A 177 -5.57 -2.62 10.66
N PRO A 178 -4.67 -3.37 11.34
CA PRO A 178 -3.23 -3.16 11.24
C PRO A 178 -2.74 -3.19 9.79
N GLN A 179 -1.87 -2.25 9.41
CA GLN A 179 -1.32 -2.21 8.05
C GLN A 179 0.14 -2.60 8.00
N ASN A 180 0.48 -3.38 6.97
CA ASN A 180 1.85 -3.72 6.61
C ASN A 180 2.45 -2.58 5.78
N LEU A 181 3.12 -1.62 6.45
CA LEU A 181 3.68 -0.43 5.81
C LEU A 181 5.18 -0.32 6.05
N GLU A 182 5.96 -0.35 4.99
CA GLU A 182 7.37 0.03 5.01
C GLU A 182 7.56 1.42 4.40
N TYR A 183 7.98 2.39 5.20
CA TYR A 183 8.06 3.80 4.81
C TYR A 183 9.52 4.28 4.81
N TRP A 184 10.06 4.52 3.63
CA TRP A 184 11.41 5.04 3.42
C TRP A 184 11.39 6.55 3.27
N VAL A 185 12.15 7.27 4.09
CA VAL A 185 12.08 8.73 4.14
C VAL A 185 13.43 9.41 4.17
N ASN A 186 13.62 10.34 3.23
CA ASN A 186 14.76 11.23 3.20
C ASN A 186 14.53 12.43 4.12
N ILE A 187 15.29 12.55 5.20
CA ILE A 187 15.17 13.69 6.11
C ILE A 187 15.83 14.98 5.59
N GLU A 188 16.55 14.91 4.47
CA GLU A 188 17.04 16.11 3.77
C GLU A 188 15.93 16.80 2.96
N SER A 189 14.83 16.11 2.68
CA SER A 189 13.63 16.78 2.18
C SER A 189 12.91 17.50 3.31
N ARG A 190 12.82 18.84 3.20
CA ARG A 190 12.12 19.66 4.20
C ARG A 190 10.67 19.21 4.39
N HIS A 191 9.94 18.95 3.30
CA HIS A 191 8.54 18.58 3.40
C HIS A 191 8.37 17.24 4.13
N ASP A 192 9.09 16.21 3.71
CA ASP A 192 9.03 14.89 4.34
C ASP A 192 9.42 14.95 5.82
N ARG A 193 10.48 15.71 6.16
CA ARG A 193 10.96 15.88 7.54
C ARG A 193 9.97 16.62 8.42
N THR A 194 9.35 17.70 7.93
CA THR A 194 8.56 18.62 8.77
C THR A 194 7.05 18.42 8.67
N VAL A 195 6.56 17.69 7.67
CA VAL A 195 5.12 17.50 7.42
C VAL A 195 4.74 16.01 7.48
N ASP A 196 5.30 15.17 6.61
CA ASP A 196 4.84 13.77 6.48
C ASP A 196 5.33 12.86 7.62
N LEU A 197 6.64 12.85 7.91
CA LEU A 197 7.21 12.01 8.96
C LEU A 197 6.62 12.32 10.36
N PRO A 198 6.41 13.59 10.75
CA PRO A 198 5.73 13.90 12.02
C PRO A 198 4.31 13.34 12.10
N GLN A 199 3.55 13.32 10.99
CA GLN A 199 2.20 12.73 10.97
C GLN A 199 2.25 11.22 11.22
N ILE A 200 3.19 10.50 10.60
CA ILE A 200 3.37 9.06 10.82
C ILE A 200 3.80 8.77 12.26
N ARG A 201 4.77 9.53 12.81
CA ARG A 201 5.22 9.36 14.20
C ARG A 201 4.10 9.59 15.21
N ASP A 202 3.31 10.64 15.00
CA ASP A 202 2.16 10.93 15.85
C ASP A 202 1.08 9.84 15.73
N PHE A 203 0.87 9.30 14.53
CA PHE A 203 -0.04 8.16 14.32
C PHE A 203 0.41 6.92 15.09
N ILE A 204 1.68 6.52 14.98
CA ILE A 204 2.23 5.36 15.69
C ILE A 204 2.01 5.50 17.20
N ARG A 205 2.24 6.70 17.75
CA ARG A 205 2.04 6.99 19.17
C ARG A 205 0.56 6.89 19.59
N ARG A 206 -0.37 7.32 18.73
CA ARG A 206 -1.81 7.35 19.04
C ARG A 206 -2.52 6.03 18.76
N HIS A 207 -2.02 5.23 17.82
CA HIS A 207 -2.67 4.04 17.30
C HIS A 207 -1.70 2.84 17.20
N PRO A 208 -1.05 2.44 18.31
CA PRO A 208 0.00 1.42 18.28
C PRO A 208 -0.47 0.09 17.65
N GLU A 209 -1.71 -0.31 17.90
CA GLU A 209 -2.30 -1.53 17.34
C GLU A 209 -2.44 -1.48 15.81
N LEU A 210 -2.83 -0.32 15.26
CA LEU A 210 -2.97 -0.14 13.81
C LEU A 210 -1.62 0.01 13.10
N SER A 211 -0.59 0.42 13.84
CA SER A 211 0.76 0.64 13.33
C SER A 211 1.77 -0.44 13.71
N LYS A 212 1.35 -1.55 14.31
CA LYS A 212 2.27 -2.58 14.84
C LYS A 212 3.19 -3.19 13.77
N ASN A 213 2.78 -3.14 12.50
CA ASN A 213 3.55 -3.64 11.35
C ASN A 213 4.17 -2.50 10.52
N PHE A 214 4.34 -1.30 11.11
CA PHE A 214 5.02 -0.20 10.43
C PHE A 214 6.54 -0.33 10.59
N LEU A 215 7.25 -0.25 9.46
CA LEU A 215 8.71 -0.17 9.43
C LEU A 215 9.15 1.16 8.81
N ILE A 216 9.68 2.06 9.64
CA ILE A 216 10.13 3.38 9.19
C ILE A 216 11.65 3.35 8.97
N ARG A 217 12.09 3.54 7.73
CA ARG A 217 13.51 3.65 7.36
C ARG A 217 13.87 5.09 7.03
N VAL A 218 14.64 5.71 7.90
CA VAL A 218 15.15 7.06 7.70
C VAL A 218 16.49 7.01 6.98
N TYR A 219 16.69 7.87 5.98
CA TYR A 219 17.96 8.06 5.29
C TYR A 219 18.21 9.54 4.98
N THR A 220 19.42 9.88 4.55
CA THR A 220 19.84 11.24 4.20
C THR A 220 20.43 11.26 2.80
N ASP A 221 19.88 12.11 1.94
CA ASP A 221 20.44 12.42 0.62
C ASP A 221 20.09 13.86 0.25
N ALA A 222 21.02 14.78 0.48
CA ALA A 222 20.81 16.20 0.24
C ALA A 222 20.63 16.54 -1.25
N ILE A 223 21.18 15.72 -2.15
CA ILE A 223 21.12 15.93 -3.59
C ILE A 223 19.75 15.50 -4.11
N ALA A 224 19.27 14.32 -3.71
CA ALA A 224 17.97 13.84 -4.11
C ALA A 224 16.84 14.68 -3.52
N GLY A 225 16.98 15.15 -2.27
CA GLY A 225 15.92 15.86 -1.56
C GLY A 225 14.63 15.02 -1.51
N HIS A 226 13.53 15.51 -2.07
CA HIS A 226 12.28 14.75 -2.13
C HIS A 226 12.30 13.60 -3.15
N ASN A 227 13.23 13.61 -4.12
CA ASN A 227 13.29 12.56 -5.12
C ASN A 227 13.54 11.19 -4.46
N PRO A 228 12.95 10.11 -5.00
CA PRO A 228 13.13 8.80 -4.46
C PRO A 228 14.58 8.31 -4.60
N LEU A 229 14.89 7.25 -3.86
CA LEU A 229 16.09 6.45 -4.03
C LEU A 229 16.27 6.03 -5.50
N ASP A 230 17.53 5.85 -5.91
CA ASP A 230 17.86 5.39 -7.25
C ASP A 230 17.32 3.96 -7.51
N ARG A 231 17.27 3.56 -8.80
CA ARG A 231 16.79 2.24 -9.22
C ARG A 231 17.50 1.10 -8.51
N LYS A 232 18.84 1.12 -8.46
CA LYS A 232 19.64 0.01 -7.93
C LYS A 232 19.35 -0.18 -6.44
N THR A 233 19.31 0.91 -5.69
CA THR A 233 18.97 0.88 -4.27
C THR A 233 17.53 0.44 -4.04
N THR A 234 16.58 0.98 -4.79
CA THR A 234 15.16 0.66 -4.69
C THR A 234 14.87 -0.80 -4.98
N VAL A 235 15.38 -1.33 -6.09
CA VAL A 235 15.23 -2.75 -6.50
C VAL A 235 15.79 -3.67 -5.41
N ARG A 236 16.99 -3.38 -4.89
CA ARG A 236 17.61 -4.18 -3.83
C ARG A 236 16.73 -4.23 -2.58
N LEU A 237 16.21 -3.09 -2.13
CA LEU A 237 15.37 -3.02 -0.94
C LEU A 237 14.02 -3.71 -1.14
N LEU A 238 13.40 -3.53 -2.32
CA LEU A 238 12.16 -4.21 -2.68
C LEU A 238 12.34 -5.73 -2.75
N ASN A 239 13.38 -6.24 -3.39
CA ASN A 239 13.65 -7.68 -3.42
C ASN A 239 13.89 -8.25 -2.02
N GLY A 240 14.59 -7.53 -1.14
CA GLY A 240 14.73 -7.92 0.26
C GLY A 240 13.40 -7.96 1.01
N SER A 241 12.52 -6.98 0.75
CA SER A 241 11.16 -6.93 1.31
C SER A 241 10.28 -8.08 0.82
N LEU A 242 10.31 -8.39 -0.48
CA LEU A 242 9.55 -9.48 -1.09
C LEU A 242 10.01 -10.85 -0.58
N ALA A 243 11.32 -11.04 -0.43
CA ALA A 243 11.88 -12.29 0.11
C ALA A 243 11.48 -12.52 1.58
N ALA A 244 11.49 -11.47 2.43
CA ALA A 244 11.10 -11.60 3.83
C ALA A 244 9.64 -12.03 4.00
N GLN A 245 8.76 -11.57 3.10
CA GLN A 245 7.35 -11.93 3.08
C GLN A 245 7.13 -13.42 2.74
N HIS A 246 7.90 -13.96 1.80
CA HIS A 246 7.83 -15.37 1.45
C HIS A 246 8.24 -16.27 2.62
N CYS A 247 9.28 -15.91 3.38
CA CYS A 247 9.70 -16.69 4.56
C CYS A 247 8.66 -16.66 5.70
N GLU A 248 7.93 -15.56 5.88
CA GLU A 248 6.85 -15.48 6.88
C GLU A 248 5.70 -16.44 6.53
N GLU A 249 5.30 -16.50 5.25
CA GLU A 249 4.27 -17.43 4.76
C GLU A 249 4.67 -18.91 4.94
N GLU A 250 5.89 -19.29 4.56
CA GLU A 250 6.41 -20.66 4.76
C GLU A 250 6.46 -21.05 6.24
N SER A 251 6.81 -20.11 7.12
CA SER A 251 6.88 -20.36 8.57
C SER A 251 5.49 -20.58 9.20
N MET A 252 4.44 -20.00 8.63
CA MET A 252 3.07 -20.20 9.09
C MET A 252 2.48 -21.54 8.62
N ASP A 253 2.85 -21.99 7.41
CA ASP A 253 2.38 -23.26 6.83
C ASP A 253 3.02 -24.51 7.50
N HIS A 254 4.15 -24.34 8.17
CA HIS A 254 4.80 -25.39 8.96
C HIS A 254 4.31 -25.53 10.41
N THR A 255 3.31 -24.75 10.85
CA THR A 255 2.61 -25.01 12.12
C THR A 255 1.56 -26.11 11.91
N LEU A 256 2.06 -27.32 11.66
CA LEU A 256 1.25 -28.54 11.57
C LEU A 256 0.44 -28.72 12.86
N ARG A 257 -0.87 -28.95 12.65
CA ARG A 257 -1.78 -29.55 13.62
C ARG A 257 -1.09 -30.76 14.27
N PHE A 258 -0.86 -30.68 15.58
CA PHE A 258 -0.66 -31.89 16.36
C PHE A 258 -2.04 -32.51 16.60
N ASP A 259 -2.30 -33.62 15.92
CA ASP A 259 -3.34 -34.57 16.29
C ASP A 259 -3.09 -35.02 17.74
N GLU A 260 -4.12 -34.90 18.58
CA GLU A 260 -4.16 -35.58 19.87
C GLU A 260 -4.21 -37.11 19.63
N PRO A 261 -3.38 -37.91 20.32
CA PRO A 261 -3.64 -39.33 20.41
C PRO A 261 -4.53 -39.61 21.64
N HIS A 262 -5.70 -40.16 21.31
CA HIS A 262 -6.56 -40.98 22.15
C HIS A 262 -5.85 -41.69 23.31
N ARG A 263 -6.41 -41.56 24.52
CA ARG A 263 -6.27 -42.56 25.58
C ARG A 263 -7.63 -43.21 25.85
N SER A 264 -7.76 -44.47 25.44
CA SER A 264 -8.80 -45.39 25.90
C SER A 264 -8.32 -46.17 27.13
N GLU A 265 -9.11 -46.04 28.20
CA GLU A 265 -9.51 -47.03 29.22
C GLU A 265 -8.45 -47.82 30.02
N SER A 266 -8.52 -47.72 31.35
CA SER A 266 -9.33 -48.65 32.15
C SER A 266 -9.25 -48.43 33.68
N LEU A 267 -10.44 -48.33 34.29
CA LEU A 267 -10.95 -48.96 35.54
C LEU A 267 -10.24 -48.75 36.89
N ALA A 268 -10.96 -48.11 37.83
CA ALA A 268 -11.49 -48.69 39.09
C ALA A 268 -12.02 -47.52 39.99
N VAL A 269 -13.33 -47.32 40.25
CA VAL A 269 -14.27 -48.06 41.14
C VAL A 269 -14.59 -47.23 42.41
N LEU A 270 -15.90 -46.94 42.59
CA LEU A 270 -16.65 -46.62 43.84
C LEU A 270 -16.35 -45.29 44.54
N ASP A 271 -17.25 -44.48 45.09
CA ASP A 271 -18.67 -44.48 45.47
C ASP A 271 -19.11 -42.99 45.43
N GLY A 272 -20.31 -42.56 45.04
CA GLY A 272 -21.56 -42.71 45.79
C GLY A 272 -22.12 -41.34 46.21
N ILE A 273 -23.42 -41.15 45.95
CA ILE A 273 -24.37 -40.22 46.61
C ILE A 273 -24.51 -38.79 46.03
N VAL A 274 -25.78 -38.46 45.80
CA VAL A 274 -26.40 -37.27 45.17
C VAL A 274 -26.82 -36.24 46.28
N PRO A 275 -27.62 -35.19 46.01
CA PRO A 275 -27.26 -33.77 45.98
C PRO A 275 -27.74 -32.96 47.22
N GLN A 276 -27.38 -31.67 47.30
CA GLN A 276 -28.32 -30.52 47.34
C GLN A 276 -27.74 -29.24 47.98
N ALA A 277 -28.09 -28.13 47.31
CA ALA A 277 -28.52 -26.82 47.81
C ALA A 277 -27.59 -25.89 48.64
N SER A 278 -27.58 -24.65 48.14
CA SER A 278 -27.18 -23.33 48.68
C SER A 278 -27.68 -23.03 50.11
N PRO A 279 -27.24 -21.93 50.77
CA PRO A 279 -27.32 -20.55 50.28
C PRO A 279 -26.02 -19.97 49.70
#